data_AF-A0A1G7C5U3-F1
#
_entry.id   AF-A0A1G7C5U3-F1
#
_cell.length_a   1.000
_cell.length_b   1.000
_cell.length_c   1.000
_cell.angle_alpha   90.00
_cell.angle_beta   90.00
_cell.angle_gamma   90.00
#
_symmetry.space_group_name_H-M   'P 1'
#
loop_
_entity.id
_entity.type
_entity.pdbx_description
1 polymer ?
#
loop_
_entity_poly.entity_id
_entity_poly.type
_entity_poly.pdbx_seq_one_letter_code
_entity_poly.pdbx_strand_id
1 'polypeptide(L)'
;MADAITESVISTLSFSPDMLVIAHSTMMGYKTRAVSATDVARDLGVRYILSGSVQHSGETLRVTTERADAIRGQQIWSIREDSAMDDLLALQDGISRRVFEELSVSLTVGEGTRTWLERSGSFENYVAMVRGRAEFQRFSPEGHANAERLWGALYRKAPDSANTN
;
A
#
# COMPACT_ATOMS: atom_id res chain seq x y z
N MET A 1 -14.11 -11.26 1.98
CA MET A 1 -13.18 -10.64 2.94
C MET A 1 -11.78 -10.50 2.36
N ALA A 2 -11.13 -11.59 1.90
CA ALA A 2 -9.83 -11.52 1.22
C ALA A 2 -9.82 -10.49 0.07
N ASP A 3 -10.80 -10.54 -0.83
CA ASP A 3 -10.87 -9.61 -1.97
C ASP A 3 -11.01 -8.14 -1.54
N ALA A 4 -11.72 -7.86 -0.44
CA ALA A 4 -11.88 -6.50 0.07
C ALA A 4 -10.58 -5.98 0.73
N ILE A 5 -9.79 -6.85 1.38
CA ILE A 5 -8.44 -6.51 1.86
C ILE A 5 -7.53 -6.21 0.66
N THR A 6 -7.57 -7.07 -0.37
CA THR A 6 -6.79 -6.87 -1.61
C THR A 6 -7.13 -5.53 -2.28
N GLU A 7 -8.41 -5.20 -2.38
CA GLU A 7 -8.85 -3.92 -2.98
C GLU A 7 -8.43 -2.71 -2.14
N SER A 8 -8.52 -2.78 -0.81
CA SER A 8 -8.04 -1.72 0.09
C SER A 8 -6.52 -1.48 -0.05
N VAL A 9 -5.75 -2.56 -0.11
CA VAL A 9 -4.29 -2.51 -0.32
C VAL A 9 -3.94 -1.93 -1.68
N ILE A 10 -4.57 -2.40 -2.76
CA ILE A 10 -4.36 -1.88 -4.12
C ILE A 10 -4.71 -0.40 -4.18
N SER A 11 -5.85 -0.02 -3.62
CA SER A 11 -6.28 1.38 -3.56
C SER A 11 -5.21 2.23 -2.87
N THR A 12 -4.76 1.83 -1.68
CA THR A 12 -3.73 2.54 -0.91
C THR A 12 -2.42 2.69 -1.69
N LEU A 13 -1.94 1.61 -2.32
CA LEU A 13 -0.66 1.59 -3.03
C LEU A 13 -0.70 2.35 -4.37
N SER A 14 -1.84 2.35 -5.07
CA SER A 14 -1.98 2.97 -6.40
C SER A 14 -1.81 4.49 -6.39
N PHE A 15 -1.85 5.13 -5.22
CA PHE A 15 -1.59 6.56 -5.10
C PHE A 15 -0.10 6.91 -5.10
N SER A 16 0.79 5.95 -4.91
CA SER A 16 2.23 6.21 -4.94
C SER A 16 2.70 6.30 -6.40
N PRO A 17 3.25 7.45 -6.84
CA PRO A 17 3.71 7.62 -8.22
C PRO A 17 4.93 6.75 -8.53
N ASP A 18 5.63 6.28 -7.49
CA ASP A 18 6.80 5.41 -7.60
C ASP A 18 6.41 3.91 -7.64
N MET A 19 5.10 3.60 -7.59
CA MET A 19 4.57 2.23 -7.61
C MET A 19 3.68 1.99 -8.83
N LEU A 20 4.05 1.02 -9.66
CA LEU A 20 3.12 0.41 -10.61
C LEU A 20 2.38 -0.72 -9.90
N VAL A 21 1.07 -0.57 -9.73
CA VAL A 21 0.19 -1.56 -9.11
C VAL A 21 -0.77 -2.09 -10.15
N ILE A 22 -0.83 -3.41 -10.32
CA ILE A 22 -1.78 -4.05 -11.24
C ILE A 22 -3.18 -4.00 -10.63
N ALA A 23 -4.19 -3.65 -11.44
CA ALA A 23 -5.57 -3.58 -10.97
C ALA A 23 -6.11 -4.96 -10.57
N HIS A 24 -6.94 -4.99 -9.52
CA HIS A 24 -7.55 -6.21 -8.98
C HIS A 24 -8.28 -7.04 -10.05
N SER A 25 -9.05 -6.37 -10.93
CA SER A 25 -9.79 -6.99 -12.02
C SER A 25 -8.91 -7.79 -12.99
N THR A 26 -7.66 -7.35 -13.21
CA THR A 26 -6.69 -8.05 -14.07
C THR A 26 -6.14 -9.30 -13.39
N MET A 27 -5.90 -9.24 -12.08
CA MET A 27 -5.43 -10.38 -11.29
C MET A 27 -6.48 -11.48 -11.14
N MET A 28 -7.77 -11.12 -11.18
CA MET A 28 -8.88 -12.06 -10.98
C MET A 28 -8.85 -13.25 -11.95
N GLY A 29 -8.33 -13.04 -13.18
CA GLY A 29 -8.15 -14.09 -14.19
C GLY A 29 -7.07 -15.13 -13.87
N TYR A 30 -6.16 -14.83 -12.93
CA TYR A 30 -5.11 -15.74 -12.48
C TYR A 30 -5.53 -16.57 -11.27
N LYS A 31 -6.56 -16.15 -10.51
CA LYS A 31 -7.01 -16.81 -9.26
C LYS A 31 -7.47 -18.26 -9.46
N THR A 32 -7.97 -18.62 -10.64
CA THR A 32 -8.50 -19.95 -10.96
C THR A 32 -7.56 -20.78 -11.84
N ARG A 33 -6.41 -20.22 -12.23
CA ARG A 33 -5.41 -20.92 -13.05
C ARG A 33 -4.29 -21.46 -12.15
N ALA A 34 -3.82 -22.66 -12.47
CA ALA A 34 -2.57 -23.17 -11.91
C ALA A 34 -1.39 -22.54 -12.67
N VAL A 35 -1.08 -21.29 -12.35
CA VAL A 35 0.00 -20.49 -12.94
C VAL A 35 1.01 -20.16 -11.87
N SER A 36 2.30 -20.30 -12.20
CA SER A 36 3.36 -19.97 -11.24
C SER A 36 3.46 -18.46 -11.04
N ALA A 37 3.98 -18.04 -9.88
CA ALA A 37 4.27 -16.64 -9.61
C ALA A 37 5.19 -16.03 -10.68
N THR A 38 6.12 -16.82 -11.22
CA THR A 38 7.04 -16.39 -12.29
C THR A 38 6.32 -16.16 -13.62
N ASP A 39 5.33 -16.99 -13.96
CA ASP A 39 4.52 -16.78 -15.16
C ASP A 39 3.67 -15.51 -15.04
N VAL A 40 3.01 -15.32 -13.89
CA VAL A 40 2.22 -14.11 -13.59
C VAL A 40 3.10 -12.85 -13.70
N ALA A 41 4.31 -12.90 -13.13
CA ALA A 41 5.28 -11.81 -13.18
C ALA A 41 5.70 -11.45 -14.61
N ARG A 42 5.97 -12.46 -15.44
CA ARG A 42 6.30 -12.27 -16.85
C ARG A 42 5.12 -11.69 -17.63
N ASP A 43 3.93 -12.25 -17.45
CA ASP A 43 2.73 -11.88 -18.22
C ASP A 43 2.27 -10.45 -17.89
N LEU A 44 2.45 -10.00 -16.64
CA LEU A 44 2.06 -8.68 -16.18
C LEU A 44 3.22 -7.66 -16.16
N GLY A 45 4.44 -8.08 -16.49
CA GLY A 45 5.63 -7.22 -16.47
C GLY A 45 6.01 -6.70 -15.09
N VAL A 46 5.74 -7.47 -14.03
CA VAL A 46 6.02 -7.09 -12.64
C VAL A 46 7.17 -7.90 -12.05
N ARG A 47 7.96 -7.30 -11.16
CA ARG A 47 9.04 -8.00 -10.45
C ARG A 47 8.61 -8.58 -9.11
N TYR A 48 7.76 -7.84 -8.40
CA TYR A 48 7.34 -8.19 -7.05
C TYR A 48 5.86 -8.57 -7.06
N ILE A 49 5.53 -9.62 -6.32
CA ILE A 49 4.15 -10.05 -6.11
C ILE A 49 3.83 -9.89 -4.62
N LEU A 50 2.67 -9.31 -4.35
CA LEU A 50 2.06 -9.28 -3.04
C LEU A 50 0.94 -10.32 -3.01
N SER A 51 1.08 -11.35 -2.16
CA SER A 51 0.06 -12.36 -1.92
C SER A 51 -0.48 -12.24 -0.50
N GLY A 52 -1.69 -12.72 -0.28
CA GLY A 52 -2.27 -12.76 1.05
C GLY A 52 -3.26 -13.89 1.22
N SER A 53 -3.44 -14.32 2.47
CA SER A 53 -4.41 -15.32 2.86
C SER A 53 -5.17 -14.87 4.09
N VAL A 54 -6.44 -15.25 4.16
CA VAL A 54 -7.30 -15.05 5.33
C VAL A 54 -7.68 -16.43 5.84
N GLN A 55 -7.39 -16.68 7.11
CA GLN A 55 -7.75 -17.88 7.84
C GLN A 55 -8.72 -17.50 8.95
N HIS A 56 -9.68 -18.37 9.20
CA HIS A 56 -10.70 -18.17 10.21
C HIS A 56 -10.72 -19.37 11.16
N SER A 57 -10.69 -19.12 12.46
CA SER A 57 -10.74 -20.15 13.50
C SER A 57 -11.50 -19.64 14.71
N GLY A 58 -12.72 -20.14 14.92
CA GLY A 58 -13.57 -19.74 16.03
C GLY A 58 -14.01 -18.28 15.91
N GLU A 59 -13.54 -17.42 16.80
CA GLU A 59 -13.80 -15.97 16.79
C GLU A 59 -12.60 -15.16 16.30
N THR A 60 -11.54 -15.84 15.85
CA THR A 60 -10.28 -15.22 15.41
C THR A 60 -10.13 -15.31 13.90
N LEU A 61 -9.78 -14.18 13.30
CA LEU A 61 -9.31 -14.07 11.94
C LEU A 61 -7.81 -13.81 11.93
N ARG A 62 -7.12 -14.58 11.09
CA ARG A 62 -5.70 -14.41 10.81
C ARG A 62 -5.54 -14.01 9.37
N VAL A 63 -4.88 -12.89 9.14
CA VAL A 63 -4.48 -12.48 7.80
C VAL A 63 -2.97 -12.55 7.71
N THR A 64 -2.49 -13.19 6.66
CA THR A 64 -1.07 -13.19 6.29
C THR A 64 -0.93 -12.46 4.98
N THR A 65 0.01 -11.53 4.89
CA THR A 65 0.37 -10.83 3.65
C THR A 65 1.87 -10.96 3.44
N GLU A 66 2.30 -11.29 2.24
CA GLU A 66 3.70 -11.56 1.93
C GLU A 66 4.09 -10.92 0.60
N ARG A 67 5.34 -10.47 0.52
CA ARG A 67 5.94 -9.96 -0.71
C ARG A 67 7.05 -10.89 -1.16
N ALA A 68 7.02 -11.28 -2.42
CA ALA A 68 8.06 -12.08 -3.05
C ALA A 68 8.69 -11.36 -4.26
N ASP A 69 9.99 -11.58 -4.49
CA ASP A 69 10.65 -11.34 -5.77
C ASP A 69 10.35 -12.54 -6.68
N ALA A 70 9.44 -12.36 -7.65
CA ALA A 70 8.92 -13.43 -8.49
C ALA A 70 9.94 -13.91 -9.55
N ILE A 71 10.99 -13.11 -9.79
CA ILE A 71 12.09 -13.47 -10.69
C ILE A 71 13.08 -14.38 -9.97
N ARG A 72 13.37 -14.10 -8.70
CA ARG A 72 14.28 -14.90 -7.88
C ARG A 72 13.61 -16.05 -7.12
N GLY A 73 12.27 -16.06 -7.07
CA GLY A 73 11.51 -17.04 -6.28
C GLY A 73 11.74 -16.89 -4.78
N GLN A 74 12.06 -15.68 -4.30
CA GLN A 74 12.41 -15.43 -2.91
C GLN A 74 11.35 -14.60 -2.21
N GLN A 75 10.91 -15.05 -1.04
CA GLN A 75 10.11 -14.24 -0.14
C GLN A 75 10.99 -13.16 0.50
N ILE A 76 10.54 -11.91 0.42
CA ILE A 76 11.25 -10.74 0.96
C ILE A 76 10.80 -10.50 2.40
N TRP A 77 9.48 -10.48 2.63
CA TRP A 77 8.90 -10.31 3.95
C TRP A 77 7.51 -10.94 4.01
N SER A 78 7.03 -11.16 5.24
CA SER A 78 5.65 -11.57 5.55
C SER A 78 5.19 -10.86 6.81
N ILE A 79 3.97 -10.33 6.75
CA ILE A 79 3.22 -9.75 7.87
C ILE A 79 2.10 -10.72 8.24
N ARG A 80 1.89 -10.91 9.54
CA ARG A 80 0.76 -11.65 10.08
C ARG A 80 0.03 -10.78 11.10
N GLU A 81 -1.28 -10.70 10.97
CA GLU A 81 -2.17 -9.99 11.89
C GLU A 81 -3.31 -10.93 12.30
N ASP A 82 -3.54 -11.00 13.60
CA ASP A 82 -4.65 -11.74 14.20
C ASP A 82 -5.61 -10.73 14.82
N SER A 83 -6.91 -10.92 14.62
CA SER A 83 -7.94 -10.02 15.17
C SER A 83 -9.23 -10.78 15.44
N ALA A 84 -10.05 -10.23 16.34
CA ALA A 84 -11.39 -10.73 16.58
C ALA A 84 -12.30 -10.45 15.38
N MET A 85 -13.35 -11.26 15.23
CA MET A 85 -14.21 -11.20 14.04
C MET A 85 -15.14 -9.98 13.98
N ASP A 86 -15.29 -9.23 15.07
CA ASP A 86 -16.04 -7.97 15.14
C ASP A 86 -15.21 -6.75 14.69
N ASP A 87 -13.88 -6.86 14.64
CA ASP A 87 -12.95 -5.76 14.31
C ASP A 87 -12.47 -5.77 12.84
N LEU A 88 -13.29 -6.26 11.90
CA LEU A 88 -12.89 -6.50 10.50
C LEU A 88 -12.34 -5.27 9.77
N LEU A 89 -12.97 -4.10 9.97
CA LEU A 89 -12.57 -2.87 9.31
C LEU A 89 -11.23 -2.37 9.87
N ALA A 90 -11.04 -2.45 11.19
CA ALA A 90 -9.79 -2.08 11.83
C ALA A 90 -8.64 -3.01 11.40
N LEU A 91 -8.92 -4.31 11.24
CA LEU A 91 -7.98 -5.28 10.69
C LEU A 91 -7.61 -4.94 9.23
N GLN A 92 -8.59 -4.58 8.40
CA GLN A 92 -8.36 -4.14 7.02
C GLN A 92 -7.44 -2.93 6.96
N ASP A 93 -7.77 -1.88 7.70
CA ASP A 93 -7.00 -0.63 7.72
C ASP A 93 -5.59 -0.86 8.27
N GLY A 94 -5.45 -1.67 9.31
CA GLY A 94 -4.17 -2.05 9.90
C GLY A 94 -3.24 -2.75 8.91
N ILE A 95 -3.77 -3.68 8.11
CA ILE A 95 -3.00 -4.41 7.10
C ILE A 95 -2.61 -3.51 5.95
N SER A 96 -3.55 -2.73 5.40
CA SER A 96 -3.25 -1.78 4.31
C SER A 96 -2.15 -0.81 4.71
N ARG A 97 -2.19 -0.31 5.94
CA ARG A 97 -1.13 0.53 6.50
C ARG A 97 0.22 -0.18 6.57
N ARG A 98 0.30 -1.35 7.20
CA ARG A 98 1.57 -2.08 7.35
C ARG A 98 2.20 -2.46 6.02
N VAL A 99 1.38 -2.89 5.06
CA VAL A 99 1.82 -3.19 3.69
C VAL A 99 2.38 -1.93 3.02
N PHE A 100 1.70 -0.79 3.15
CA PHE A 100 2.17 0.47 2.58
C PHE A 100 3.49 0.93 3.21
N GLU A 101 3.64 0.81 4.53
CA GLU A 101 4.87 1.14 5.25
C GLU A 101 6.04 0.29 4.74
N GLU A 102 5.89 -1.04 4.72
CA GLU A 102 6.92 -1.96 4.22
C GLU A 102 7.30 -1.69 2.76
N LEU A 103 6.30 -1.43 1.91
CA LEU A 103 6.56 -1.16 0.49
C LEU A 103 7.20 0.21 0.28
N SER A 104 6.75 1.25 0.99
CA SER A 104 7.31 2.60 0.89
C SER A 104 8.76 2.65 1.36
N VAL A 105 9.11 1.93 2.43
CA VAL A 105 10.49 1.80 2.92
C VAL A 105 11.37 1.09 1.89
N SER A 106 10.83 0.08 1.19
CA SER A 106 11.62 -0.72 0.26
C SER A 106 11.83 -0.10 -1.13
N LEU A 107 10.95 0.80 -1.57
CA LEU A 107 11.02 1.44 -2.89
C LEU A 107 11.71 2.81 -2.84
N THR A 108 11.69 3.45 -1.68
CA THR A 108 12.41 4.70 -1.43
C THR A 108 13.73 4.34 -0.79
N VAL A 109 14.76 4.01 -1.58
CA VAL A 109 16.12 3.94 -1.03
C VAL A 109 16.51 5.36 -0.61
N GLY A 110 16.24 5.69 0.66
CA GLY A 110 16.58 6.97 1.27
C GLY A 110 15.89 7.12 2.62
N GLU A 111 16.61 7.64 3.61
CA GLU A 111 16.18 7.91 4.98
C GLU A 111 14.83 8.67 5.09
N GLY A 112 14.37 9.30 4.01
CA GLY A 112 13.17 10.13 3.95
C GLY A 112 11.85 9.45 4.37
N THR A 113 11.53 8.22 3.96
CA THR A 113 10.19 7.65 4.23
C THR A 113 9.95 7.38 5.70
N ARG A 114 10.91 6.79 6.41
CA ARG A 114 10.76 6.51 7.84
C ARG A 114 10.69 7.81 8.64
N THR A 115 11.54 8.76 8.28
CA THR A 115 11.49 10.13 8.81
C THR A 115 10.16 10.82 8.52
N TRP A 116 9.60 10.68 7.32
CA TRP A 116 8.30 11.28 6.98
C TRP A 116 7.14 10.57 7.66
N LEU A 117 7.16 9.25 7.81
CA LEU A 117 6.14 8.51 8.55
C LEU A 117 6.14 8.97 10.02
N GLU A 118 7.31 9.04 10.64
CA GLU A 118 7.52 9.54 12.01
C GLU A 118 7.11 11.01 12.16
N ARG A 119 7.39 11.86 11.16
CA ARG A 119 7.10 13.32 11.19
C ARG A 119 5.70 13.70 10.77
N SER A 120 5.02 12.86 10.00
CA SER A 120 3.64 13.10 9.56
C SER A 120 2.63 13.00 10.70
N GLY A 121 3.01 12.40 11.83
CA GLY A 121 2.19 12.25 13.03
C GLY A 121 1.02 11.26 12.88
N SER A 122 0.64 10.88 11.66
CA SER A 122 -0.33 9.82 11.39
C SER A 122 -0.17 9.25 9.98
N PHE A 123 -0.63 8.01 9.78
CA PHE A 123 -0.62 7.36 8.47
C PHE A 123 -1.44 8.11 7.43
N GLU A 124 -2.58 8.67 7.83
CA GLU A 124 -3.46 9.46 6.97
C GLU A 124 -2.75 10.71 6.45
N ASN A 125 -1.94 11.36 7.29
CA ASN A 125 -1.13 12.51 6.89
C ASN A 125 -0.04 12.09 5.91
N TYR A 126 0.62 10.95 6.12
CA TYR A 126 1.60 10.44 5.18
C TYR A 126 0.97 10.08 3.82
N VAL A 127 -0.18 9.41 3.80
CA VAL A 127 -0.94 9.13 2.57
C VAL A 127 -1.36 10.43 1.87
N ALA A 128 -1.82 11.44 2.62
CA ALA A 128 -2.16 12.74 2.06
C ALA A 128 -0.93 13.44 1.44
N MET A 129 0.24 13.32 2.06
CA MET A 129 1.51 13.83 1.53
C MET A 129 1.86 13.18 0.18
N VAL A 130 1.84 11.85 0.12
CA VAL A 130 2.14 11.08 -1.09
C VAL A 130 1.13 11.38 -2.21
N ARG A 131 -0.17 11.46 -1.89
CA ARG A 131 -1.22 11.83 -2.85
C ARG A 131 -1.02 13.24 -3.39
N GLY A 132 -0.70 14.22 -2.53
CA GLY A 132 -0.42 15.58 -2.97
C GLY A 132 0.78 15.64 -3.92
N ARG A 133 1.85 14.87 -3.64
CA ARG A 133 3.01 14.77 -4.53
C ARG A 133 2.63 14.17 -5.88
N ALA A 134 1.83 13.10 -5.90
CA ALA A 134 1.38 12.47 -7.12
C ALA A 134 0.55 13.43 -8.00
N GLU A 135 -0.38 14.19 -7.41
CA GLU A 135 -1.17 15.20 -8.12
C GLU A 135 -0.31 16.36 -8.62
N PHE A 136 0.65 16.82 -7.80
CA PHE A 136 1.58 17.88 -8.20
C PHE A 136 2.43 17.47 -9.41
N GLN A 137 2.92 16.22 -9.43
CA GLN A 137 3.73 15.67 -10.53
C GLN A 137 2.95 15.44 -11.83
N ARG A 138 1.63 15.64 -11.86
CA ARG A 138 0.86 15.69 -13.11
C ARG A 138 1.16 16.95 -13.93
N PHE A 139 1.82 17.95 -13.33
CA PHE A 139 2.20 19.22 -13.98
C PHE A 139 1.04 19.89 -14.73
N SER A 140 -0.15 19.87 -14.11
CA SER A 140 -1.37 20.48 -14.66
C SER A 140 -2.00 21.44 -13.65
N PRO A 141 -2.75 22.46 -14.09
CA PRO A 141 -3.44 23.36 -13.18
C PRO A 141 -4.36 22.64 -12.19
N GLU A 142 -5.09 21.62 -12.66
CA GLU A 142 -5.96 20.78 -11.82
C GLU A 142 -5.16 19.95 -10.80
N GLY A 143 -4.06 19.32 -11.23
CA GLY A 143 -3.18 18.56 -10.34
C GLY A 143 -2.58 19.42 -9.24
N HIS A 144 -2.12 20.63 -9.56
CA HIS A 144 -1.60 21.57 -8.56
C HIS A 144 -2.70 22.02 -7.57
N ALA A 145 -3.91 22.34 -8.05
CA ALA A 145 -5.03 22.69 -7.18
C ALA A 145 -5.42 21.54 -6.23
N ASN A 146 -5.39 20.29 -6.72
CA ASN A 146 -5.62 19.11 -5.90
C ASN A 146 -4.51 18.91 -4.86
N ALA A 147 -3.25 19.11 -5.23
CA ALA A 147 -2.12 19.04 -4.33
C ALA A 147 -2.22 20.10 -3.22
N GLU A 148 -2.53 21.36 -3.56
CA GLU A 148 -2.75 22.44 -2.59
C GLU A 148 -3.89 22.12 -1.62
N ARG A 149 -4.99 21.53 -2.10
CA ARG A 149 -6.10 21.10 -1.24
C ARG A 149 -5.66 20.01 -0.25
N LEU A 150 -4.93 19.01 -0.71
CA LEU A 150 -4.48 17.88 0.09
C LEU A 150 -3.45 18.31 1.14
N TRP A 151 -2.41 19.03 0.73
CA TRP A 151 -1.38 19.53 1.65
C TRP A 151 -1.90 20.66 2.55
N GLY A 152 -2.77 21.54 2.04
CA GLY A 152 -3.42 22.57 2.87
C GLY A 152 -4.28 22.00 3.99
N ALA A 153 -4.97 20.88 3.76
CA ALA A 153 -5.68 20.16 4.81
C ALA A 153 -4.73 19.54 5.86
N LEU A 154 -3.56 19.07 5.42
CA LEU A 154 -2.50 18.54 6.30
C LEU A 154 -1.89 19.65 7.16
N TYR A 155 -1.54 20.80 6.59
CA TYR A 155 -0.94 21.93 7.32
C TYR A 155 -1.84 22.50 8.43
N ARG A 156 -3.16 22.47 8.22
CA ARG A 156 -4.13 22.88 9.26
C ARG A 156 -4.19 21.90 10.44
N LYS A 157 -3.82 20.64 10.23
CA LYS A 157 -3.90 19.57 11.24
C LYS A 157 -2.55 19.28 11.91
N ALA A 158 -1.44 19.54 11.23
CA ALA A 158 -0.09 19.24 11.72
C ALA A 158 0.93 20.30 11.23
N PRO A 159 0.93 21.52 11.80
CA PRO A 159 1.74 22.64 11.32
C PRO A 159 3.26 22.40 11.35
N ASP A 160 3.76 21.57 12.27
CA ASP A 160 5.21 21.28 12.41
C ASP A 160 5.76 20.27 11.39
N SER A 161 4.90 19.61 10.60
CA SER A 161 5.33 18.64 9.57
C SER A 161 5.91 19.31 8.32
N ALA A 162 5.79 20.63 8.18
CA ALA A 162 6.11 21.41 6.98
C ALA A 162 7.60 21.82 6.84
N ASN A 163 8.34 21.85 7.95
CA ASN A 163 9.68 22.43 7.98
C ASN A 163 10.75 21.34 7.85
N THR A 164 11.12 20.99 6.61
CA THR A 164 12.51 20.64 6.25
C THR A 164 12.60 20.54 4.73
N ASN A 165 13.28 21.54 4.15
CA ASN A 165 13.99 21.40 2.87
C ASN A 165 15.05 20.30 2.97
#